data_AF-A0A9Q1BZR7-F1
#
_entry.id   AF-A0A9Q1BZR7-F1
#
_cell.length_a   1.000
_cell.length_b   1.000
_cell.length_c   1.000
_cell.angle_alpha   90.00
_cell.angle_beta   90.00
_cell.angle_gamma   90.00
#
_symmetry.space_group_name_H-M   'P 1'
#
loop_
_entity.id
_entity.type
_entity.pdbx_description
1 polymer ?
#
loop_
_entity_poly.entity_id
_entity_poly.type
_entity_poly.pdbx_seq_one_letter_code
_entity_poly.pdbx_strand_id
1 'polypeptide(L)'
;MRLNAELEAKTATLIQEAEEVMREQESILNHSFNRLNLEESLEDKGQVLPVFETEPQGVSDDISKPSLITAANLDKRPPSRSRPNTAGSARGQSAKTAGKSKKRPKSRTLSAASAADDVAIPSQGAEAFSLGDTITDIERRVEDGAGETYGLMDDVLPQAAEGMGSEATIRFLKAKLRVMQEELDSLSQECNQKEEANIKLTSRIKELEDEQGRLNRTHQNQVSQIEKYKKLAEEAKRKSDGMESQLTGLRKEMESIKRTQKASASTHSATEVRLNRALEEIEKYKSQLQRAKLSSRESSDSDKRRNEQLQAENRRLEKQKNELMAGFKKQLKLIDVLKRQKMHIEAAKMLSFTEEEFVKALEWGS
;
A
#
# COMPACT_ATOMS: atom_id res chain seq x y z
N MET A 1 9.50 -30.71 23.18
CA MET A 1 8.10 -31.07 22.83
C MET A 1 7.09 -29.96 23.10
N ARG A 2 7.11 -29.24 24.24
CA ARG A 2 6.14 -28.16 24.54
C ARG A 2 6.10 -27.00 23.53
N LEU A 3 7.26 -26.53 23.07
CA LEU A 3 7.34 -25.42 22.11
C LEU A 3 6.79 -25.78 20.72
N ASN A 4 6.96 -27.04 20.31
CA ASN A 4 6.42 -27.53 19.04
C ASN A 4 4.89 -27.63 19.09
N ALA A 5 4.35 -28.10 20.21
CA ALA A 5 2.91 -28.13 20.45
C ALA A 5 2.29 -26.73 20.47
N GLU A 6 2.98 -25.72 21.01
CA GLU A 6 2.49 -24.34 21.00
C GLU A 6 2.55 -23.70 19.60
N LEU A 7 3.58 -24.01 18.81
CA LEU A 7 3.65 -23.61 17.40
C LEU A 7 2.55 -24.26 16.56
N GLU A 8 2.35 -25.57 16.72
CA GLU A 8 1.27 -26.31 16.04
C GLU A 8 -0.10 -25.77 16.44
N ALA A 9 -0.32 -25.44 17.72
CA ALA A 9 -1.56 -24.82 18.18
C ALA A 9 -1.80 -23.45 17.55
N LYS A 10 -0.79 -22.57 17.49
CA LYS A 10 -0.90 -21.24 16.87
C LYS A 10 -1.11 -21.33 15.35
N THR A 11 -0.47 -22.28 14.67
CA THR A 11 -0.71 -22.55 13.25
C THR A 11 -2.13 -23.04 13.02
N ALA A 12 -2.65 -23.91 13.89
CA ALA A 12 -4.04 -24.37 13.81
C ALA A 12 -5.05 -23.23 14.03
N THR A 13 -4.80 -22.32 14.97
CA THR A 13 -5.69 -21.17 15.21
C THR A 13 -5.71 -20.21 14.02
N LEU A 14 -4.53 -19.94 13.43
CA LEU A 14 -4.41 -19.06 12.28
C LEU A 14 -5.10 -19.64 11.03
N ILE A 15 -5.03 -20.96 10.84
CA ILE A 15 -5.74 -21.65 9.75
C ILE A 15 -7.26 -21.56 9.96
N GLN A 16 -7.72 -21.77 11.19
CA GLN A 16 -9.16 -21.69 11.52
C GLN A 16 -9.71 -20.28 11.30
N GLU A 17 -8.98 -19.24 11.70
CA GLU A 17 -9.35 -17.84 11.47
C GLU A 17 -9.39 -17.51 9.96
N ALA A 18 -8.42 -18.02 9.19
CA ALA A 18 -8.42 -17.85 7.73
C ALA A 18 -9.61 -18.57 7.06
N GLU A 19 -9.98 -19.77 7.52
CA GLU A 19 -11.16 -20.49 7.03
C GLU A 19 -12.47 -19.78 7.35
N GLU A 20 -12.57 -19.15 8.53
CA GLU A 20 -13.75 -18.38 8.93
C GLU A 20 -13.93 -17.13 8.07
N VAL A 21 -12.85 -16.38 7.82
CA VAL A 21 -12.88 -15.21 6.93
C VAL A 21 -13.24 -15.60 5.49
N MET A 22 -12.69 -16.70 4.97
CA MET A 22 -13.06 -17.18 3.63
C MET A 22 -14.54 -17.58 3.56
N ARG A 23 -15.06 -18.25 4.60
CA ARG A 23 -16.47 -18.65 4.67
C ARG A 23 -17.41 -17.44 4.77
N GLU A 24 -17.01 -16.40 5.49
CA GLU A 24 -17.77 -15.15 5.57
C GLU A 24 -17.79 -14.42 4.23
N GLN A 25 -16.65 -14.34 3.54
CA GLN A 25 -16.57 -13.78 2.19
C GLN A 25 -17.41 -14.56 1.17
N GLU A 26 -17.37 -15.90 1.24
CA GLU A 26 -18.18 -16.77 0.38
C GLU A 26 -19.68 -16.65 0.68
N SER A 27 -20.05 -16.47 1.95
CA SER A 27 -21.44 -16.17 2.37
C SER A 27 -21.92 -14.84 1.77
N ILE A 28 -21.11 -13.77 1.85
CA ILE A 28 -21.44 -12.45 1.28
C ILE A 28 -21.56 -12.53 -0.25
N LEU A 29 -20.65 -13.26 -0.90
CA LEU A 29 -20.69 -13.45 -2.35
C LEU A 29 -21.93 -14.23 -2.77
N ASN A 30 -22.27 -15.32 -2.07
CA ASN A 30 -23.49 -16.10 -2.32
C ASN A 30 -24.77 -15.30 -2.02
N HIS A 31 -24.76 -14.44 -1.00
CA HIS A 31 -25.89 -13.55 -0.71
C HIS A 31 -26.09 -12.49 -1.82
N SER A 32 -24.99 -11.99 -2.37
CA SER A 32 -25.00 -11.05 -3.49
C SER A 32 -25.43 -11.73 -4.79
N PHE A 33 -25.00 -12.97 -5.02
CA PHE A 33 -25.35 -13.78 -6.18
C PHE A 33 -26.82 -14.21 -6.17
N ASN A 34 -27.34 -14.63 -5.01
CA ASN A 34 -28.76 -14.96 -4.83
C ASN A 34 -29.67 -13.74 -4.98
N ARG A 35 -29.18 -12.53 -4.70
CA ARG A 35 -29.91 -11.28 -4.93
C ARG A 35 -30.01 -10.93 -6.42
N LEU A 36 -29.01 -11.31 -7.22
CA LEU A 36 -29.01 -11.12 -8.69
C LEU A 36 -29.82 -12.20 -9.42
N ASN A 37 -29.95 -13.41 -8.85
CA ASN A 37 -30.74 -14.50 -9.42
C ASN A 37 -32.27 -14.36 -9.26
N LEU A 38 -32.76 -13.30 -8.62
CA LEU A 38 -34.21 -13.01 -8.54
C LEU A 38 -34.72 -12.23 -9.77
N GLU A 39 -33.85 -11.90 -10.73
CA GLU A 39 -34.20 -11.06 -11.88
C GLU A 39 -34.60 -11.86 -13.15
N GLU A 40 -34.49 -13.20 -13.14
CA GLU A 40 -34.76 -14.05 -14.31
C GLU A 40 -36.18 -14.69 -14.34
N SER A 41 -37.13 -14.20 -13.53
CA SER A 41 -38.50 -14.75 -13.54
C SER A 41 -39.58 -13.68 -13.44
N LEU A 42 -39.57 -12.69 -14.34
CA LEU A 42 -40.72 -11.81 -14.54
C LEU A 42 -40.83 -11.41 -16.02
N GLU A 43 -41.24 -12.36 -16.85
CA GLU A 43 -42.05 -12.02 -18.03
C GLU A 43 -43.51 -11.90 -17.58
N ASP A 44 -44.13 -10.83 -18.04
CA ASP A 44 -45.58 -10.56 -18.06
C ASP A 44 -46.19 -9.71 -16.94
N LYS A 45 -46.96 -8.72 -17.42
CA LYS A 45 -47.90 -7.80 -16.77
C LYS A 45 -47.36 -6.54 -16.12
N GLY A 46 -47.57 -5.45 -16.87
CA GLY A 46 -47.44 -4.08 -16.40
C GLY A 46 -48.25 -3.81 -15.15
N GLN A 47 -47.53 -3.64 -14.04
CA GLN A 47 -47.95 -2.87 -12.89
C GLN A 47 -46.79 -1.97 -12.49
N VAL A 48 -47.11 -0.69 -12.35
CA VAL A 48 -46.22 0.35 -11.84
C VAL A 48 -45.85 -0.01 -10.40
N LEU A 49 -44.59 -0.35 -10.16
CA LEU A 49 -44.00 -0.46 -8.81
C LEU A 49 -43.22 0.81 -8.46
N PRO A 50 -43.13 1.16 -7.16
CA PRO A 50 -42.71 2.47 -6.72
C PRO A 50 -41.20 2.65 -6.84
N VAL A 51 -40.84 3.92 -7.01
CA VAL A 51 -39.52 4.51 -6.84
C VAL A 51 -38.86 3.95 -5.57
N PHE A 52 -37.74 3.23 -5.74
CA PHE A 52 -36.85 2.90 -4.64
C PHE A 52 -35.90 4.09 -4.42
N GLU A 53 -36.16 4.87 -3.36
CA GLU A 53 -35.16 5.70 -2.71
C GLU A 53 -34.08 4.79 -2.13
N THR A 54 -32.88 4.84 -2.70
CA THR A 54 -31.66 4.41 -2.02
C THR A 54 -30.96 5.64 -1.45
N GLU A 55 -31.43 6.14 -0.31
CA GLU A 55 -30.55 6.83 0.63
C GLU A 55 -29.62 5.77 1.26
N PRO A 56 -28.29 5.94 1.23
CA PRO A 56 -27.44 5.22 2.14
C PRO A 56 -27.48 5.91 3.51
N GLN A 57 -27.92 5.18 4.54
CA GLN A 57 -27.64 5.57 5.93
C GLN A 57 -26.12 5.67 6.10
N GLY A 58 -25.66 6.87 6.48
CA GLY A 58 -24.27 7.15 6.80
C GLY A 58 -23.80 6.33 8.00
N VAL A 59 -22.97 5.33 7.74
CA VAL A 59 -22.07 4.76 8.73
C VAL A 59 -20.89 5.71 8.89
N SER A 60 -20.92 6.48 9.98
CA SER A 60 -19.81 7.30 10.46
C SER A 60 -18.75 6.41 11.12
N ASP A 61 -17.73 6.00 10.38
CA ASP A 61 -16.51 5.45 10.97
C ASP A 61 -15.59 6.59 11.42
N ASP A 62 -15.83 7.04 12.66
CA ASP A 62 -14.98 7.97 13.40
C ASP A 62 -13.73 7.22 13.92
N ILE A 63 -12.74 7.03 13.05
CA ILE A 63 -11.40 6.55 13.46
C ILE A 63 -10.62 7.76 13.99
N SER A 64 -10.96 8.21 15.19
CA SER A 64 -10.15 9.19 15.93
C SER A 64 -10.44 9.19 17.44
N LYS A 65 -10.35 8.04 18.13
CA LYS A 65 -10.02 8.01 19.58
C LYS A 65 -9.17 6.78 19.95
N PRO A 66 -8.04 6.96 20.66
CA PRO A 66 -7.19 5.86 21.11
C PRO A 66 -7.83 5.16 22.32
N SER A 67 -7.98 3.83 22.25
CA SER A 67 -8.46 3.03 23.38
C SER A 67 -7.38 2.89 24.45
N LEU A 68 -7.75 3.28 25.67
CA LEU A 68 -7.07 3.05 26.92
C LEU A 68 -6.74 1.55 27.11
N ILE A 69 -5.45 1.23 27.16
CA ILE A 69 -4.96 0.00 27.81
C ILE A 69 -4.19 0.43 29.05
N THR A 70 -4.67 -0.02 30.19
CA THR A 70 -4.06 0.11 31.52
C THR A 70 -2.77 -0.69 31.59
N ALA A 71 -1.63 -0.02 31.51
CA ALA A 71 -0.32 -0.58 31.87
C ALA A 71 -0.06 -0.35 33.36
N ALA A 72 -0.34 -1.35 34.18
CA ALA A 72 0.12 -1.41 35.56
C ALA A 72 1.50 -2.07 35.61
N ASN A 73 2.47 -1.31 36.13
CA ASN A 73 3.75 -1.71 36.73
C ASN A 73 4.59 -2.79 36.02
N LEU A 74 5.78 -2.39 35.54
CA LEU A 74 7.05 -3.05 35.90
C LEU A 74 8.24 -2.12 35.60
N ASP A 75 9.00 -1.90 36.66
CA ASP A 75 10.44 -1.67 36.74
C ASP A 75 11.11 -0.29 36.57
N LYS A 76 12.01 -0.12 37.55
CA LYS A 76 12.76 1.06 37.97
C LYS A 76 14.12 1.11 37.25
N ARG A 77 14.69 2.34 37.23
CA ARG A 77 16.12 2.75 37.19
C ARG A 77 16.74 3.14 35.81
N PRO A 78 17.81 3.97 35.77
CA PRO A 78 17.73 5.35 35.25
C PRO A 78 18.76 5.66 34.13
N PRO A 79 18.69 6.81 33.41
CA PRO A 79 19.77 7.22 32.53
C PRO A 79 20.72 8.23 33.20
N SER A 80 22.00 7.89 33.15
CA SER A 80 23.15 8.71 33.50
C SER A 80 23.42 9.83 32.49
N ARG A 81 23.84 10.99 33.02
CA ARG A 81 24.41 12.14 32.33
C ARG A 81 25.65 11.76 31.52
N SER A 82 25.77 12.26 30.28
CA SER A 82 26.92 13.04 29.80
C SER A 82 26.78 13.50 28.33
N ARG A 83 26.84 14.81 28.15
CA ARG A 83 27.27 15.54 26.93
C ARG A 83 28.83 15.61 26.93
N PRO A 84 29.57 16.12 25.91
CA PRO A 84 29.18 17.13 24.90
C PRO A 84 29.76 17.05 23.46
N ASN A 85 29.18 17.90 22.60
CA ASN A 85 29.69 18.69 21.47
C ASN A 85 31.00 18.34 20.73
N THR A 86 30.92 18.41 19.39
CA THR A 86 31.91 19.12 18.56
C THR A 86 31.21 19.94 17.47
N ALA A 87 31.63 21.21 17.38
CA ALA A 87 31.23 22.20 16.40
C ALA A 87 32.01 22.07 15.09
N GLY A 88 31.45 22.56 14.00
CA GLY A 88 32.13 22.73 12.71
C GLY A 88 31.38 23.75 11.84
N SER A 89 31.84 24.99 11.90
CA SER A 89 31.39 26.14 11.11
C SER A 89 31.96 26.07 9.68
N ALA A 90 31.18 26.45 8.66
CA ALA A 90 31.69 27.22 7.51
C ALA A 90 30.57 27.78 6.64
N ARG A 91 30.88 28.95 6.09
CA ARG A 91 30.03 29.99 5.51
C ARG A 91 30.32 30.09 4.01
N GLY A 92 29.28 30.35 3.22
CA GLY A 92 29.34 31.14 1.99
C GLY A 92 29.55 30.37 0.68
N GLN A 93 28.67 30.58 -0.30
CA GLN A 93 28.93 31.55 -1.37
C GLN A 93 27.69 31.77 -2.24
N SER A 94 27.51 33.04 -2.58
CA SER A 94 26.56 33.62 -3.51
C SER A 94 27.04 33.49 -4.96
N ALA A 95 26.12 33.25 -5.89
CA ALA A 95 26.26 33.68 -7.28
C ALA A 95 24.92 34.24 -7.79
N LYS A 96 24.95 35.51 -8.18
CA LYS A 96 23.93 36.24 -8.94
C LYS A 96 24.34 36.23 -10.41
N THR A 97 23.37 36.20 -11.33
CA THR A 97 23.22 37.08 -12.52
C THR A 97 21.88 36.74 -13.20
N ALA A 98 20.88 37.62 -13.16
CA ALA A 98 20.58 38.72 -14.12
C ALA A 98 19.90 38.21 -15.40
N GLY A 99 18.56 38.32 -15.53
CA GLY A 99 17.85 39.40 -16.22
C GLY A 99 17.02 38.77 -17.37
N LYS A 100 15.83 39.21 -17.81
CA LYS A 100 15.15 40.50 -17.79
C LYS A 100 13.68 40.28 -18.20
N SER A 101 12.78 40.89 -17.43
CA SER A 101 11.66 41.77 -17.83
C SER A 101 10.44 41.30 -18.66
N LYS A 102 9.27 41.67 -18.07
CA LYS A 102 8.08 42.35 -18.67
C LYS A 102 7.09 41.41 -19.41
N LYS A 103 5.76 41.44 -19.23
CA LYS A 103 4.79 42.44 -18.72
C LYS A 103 3.53 41.76 -18.12
N ARG A 104 2.85 42.45 -17.19
CA ARG A 104 1.44 42.23 -16.78
C ARG A 104 0.48 42.72 -17.89
N PRO A 105 -0.81 42.31 -17.85
CA PRO A 105 -1.79 43.24 -17.27
C PRO A 105 -2.81 42.60 -16.31
N LYS A 106 -3.54 43.48 -15.62
CA LYS A 106 -4.57 43.27 -14.59
C LYS A 106 -5.88 42.74 -15.19
N SER A 107 -6.61 41.88 -14.48
CA SER A 107 -8.05 41.69 -14.67
C SER A 107 -8.82 42.32 -13.51
N ARG A 108 -9.81 43.13 -13.87
CA ARG A 108 -10.89 43.68 -13.02
C ARG A 108 -12.16 42.88 -13.33
N THR A 109 -12.99 42.80 -12.31
CA THR A 109 -14.30 42.15 -12.18
C THR A 109 -15.43 42.75 -13.04
N LEU A 110 -16.54 41.98 -13.09
CA LEU A 110 -17.90 42.25 -13.59
C LEU A 110 -18.10 41.91 -15.09
N SER A 111 -19.17 41.26 -15.57
CA SER A 111 -20.53 41.01 -15.06
C SER A 111 -21.21 39.92 -15.93
N ALA A 112 -22.22 39.27 -15.37
CA ALA A 112 -23.08 38.30 -16.04
C ALA A 112 -23.92 38.92 -17.17
N ALA A 113 -23.82 38.35 -18.37
CA ALA A 113 -24.84 38.36 -19.43
C ALA A 113 -24.41 37.36 -20.51
N SER A 114 -24.92 36.13 -20.45
CA SER A 114 -24.83 35.16 -21.54
C SER A 114 -26.01 34.21 -21.43
N ALA A 115 -27.04 34.47 -22.24
CA ALA A 115 -28.08 33.51 -22.65
C ALA A 115 -29.08 34.20 -23.59
N ALA A 116 -28.65 34.59 -24.80
CA ALA A 116 -29.54 34.86 -25.94
C ALA A 116 -28.69 35.15 -27.18
N ASP A 117 -27.98 34.15 -27.71
CA ASP A 117 -27.34 34.31 -29.02
C ASP A 117 -27.12 32.95 -29.73
N ASP A 118 -28.17 32.14 -29.80
CA ASP A 118 -28.17 30.91 -30.59
C ASP A 118 -29.47 30.74 -31.37
N VAL A 119 -29.77 31.74 -32.20
CA VAL A 119 -30.72 31.61 -33.31
C VAL A 119 -30.02 32.12 -34.56
N ALA A 120 -29.62 31.18 -35.43
CA ALA A 120 -29.09 31.52 -36.74
C ALA A 120 -30.20 32.12 -37.62
N ILE A 121 -30.28 33.45 -37.65
CA ILE A 121 -31.05 34.17 -38.67
C ILE A 121 -30.20 34.20 -39.94
N PRO A 122 -30.65 33.64 -41.08
CA PRO A 122 -29.89 33.72 -42.33
C PRO A 122 -29.77 35.20 -42.75
N SER A 123 -28.56 35.76 -42.69
CA SER A 123 -28.27 37.16 -43.00
C SER A 123 -28.26 37.47 -44.52
N GLN A 124 -28.94 36.67 -45.33
CA GLN A 124 -28.94 36.80 -46.78
C GLN A 124 -30.34 37.24 -47.24
N GLY A 125 -30.62 38.53 -47.10
CA GLY A 125 -31.88 39.16 -47.51
C GLY A 125 -32.41 40.27 -46.59
N ALA A 126 -31.81 40.46 -45.41
CA ALA A 126 -32.30 41.40 -44.38
C ALA A 126 -31.78 42.85 -44.51
N GLU A 127 -31.02 43.19 -45.55
CA GLU A 127 -30.58 44.58 -45.79
C GLU A 127 -31.52 45.38 -46.70
N ALA A 128 -32.60 44.78 -47.21
CA ALA A 128 -33.50 45.43 -48.17
C ALA A 128 -34.94 45.64 -47.68
N PHE A 129 -35.26 45.31 -46.42
CA PHE A 129 -36.61 45.49 -45.89
C PHE A 129 -36.60 46.28 -44.58
N SER A 130 -36.57 47.61 -44.72
CA SER A 130 -36.83 48.54 -43.62
C SER A 130 -38.34 48.78 -43.53
N LEU A 131 -38.95 48.40 -42.41
CA LEU A 131 -40.35 48.67 -42.13
C LEU A 131 -40.62 50.19 -42.14
N GLY A 132 -39.65 51.00 -41.73
CA GLY A 132 -39.72 52.46 -41.79
C GLY A 132 -39.78 52.99 -43.22
N ASP A 133 -38.99 52.42 -44.13
CA ASP A 133 -38.99 52.82 -45.54
C ASP A 133 -40.31 52.46 -46.20
N THR A 134 -40.87 51.30 -45.83
CA THR A 134 -42.17 50.83 -46.32
C THR A 134 -43.32 51.72 -45.83
N ILE A 135 -43.27 52.15 -44.56
CA ILE A 135 -44.26 53.09 -44.00
C ILE A 135 -44.13 54.46 -44.67
N THR A 136 -42.91 54.95 -44.88
CA THR A 136 -42.67 56.25 -45.54
C THR A 136 -43.15 56.23 -47.00
N ASP A 137 -42.99 55.11 -47.72
CA ASP A 137 -43.51 54.95 -49.08
C ASP A 137 -45.04 54.87 -49.13
N ILE A 138 -45.68 54.30 -48.10
CA ILE A 138 -47.14 54.29 -47.96
C ILE A 138 -47.67 55.68 -47.64
N GLU A 139 -47.04 56.39 -46.70
CA GLU A 139 -47.39 57.77 -46.34
C GLU A 139 -47.22 58.70 -47.55
N ARG A 140 -46.13 58.58 -48.30
CA ARG A 140 -45.90 59.33 -49.54
C ARG A 140 -46.93 59.04 -50.63
N ARG A 141 -47.37 57.77 -50.76
CA ARG A 141 -48.45 57.39 -51.70
C ARG A 141 -49.82 57.97 -51.32
N VAL A 142 -50.06 58.18 -50.03
CA VAL A 142 -51.28 58.81 -49.53
C VAL A 142 -51.21 60.34 -49.66
N GLU A 143 -50.02 60.92 -49.51
CA GLU A 143 -49.78 62.37 -49.54
C GLU A 143 -49.64 62.93 -50.98
N ASP A 144 -49.09 62.18 -51.94
CA ASP A 144 -48.93 62.57 -53.35
C ASP A 144 -50.23 62.45 -54.19
N GLY A 145 -51.40 62.32 -53.55
CA GLY A 145 -52.68 62.57 -54.20
C GLY A 145 -53.05 61.57 -55.30
N ALA A 146 -53.32 60.31 -54.93
CA ALA A 146 -54.38 59.56 -55.62
C ALA A 146 -55.72 60.05 -55.07
N GLY A 147 -56.11 61.25 -55.50
CA GLY A 147 -57.52 61.61 -55.54
C GLY A 147 -58.21 60.61 -56.45
N GLU A 148 -58.65 59.48 -55.88
CA GLU A 148 -59.64 58.63 -56.52
C GLU A 148 -60.91 59.46 -56.57
N THR A 149 -61.01 60.16 -57.70
CA THR A 149 -62.24 60.64 -58.32
C THR A 149 -63.44 59.76 -57.96
N TYR A 150 -64.14 60.10 -56.88
CA TYR A 150 -65.50 59.63 -56.57
C TYR A 150 -66.52 60.27 -57.53
N GLY A 151 -66.21 60.24 -58.83
CA GLY A 151 -66.84 61.09 -59.84
C GLY A 151 -66.96 60.45 -61.22
N LEU A 152 -66.66 59.16 -61.38
CA LEU A 152 -67.25 58.36 -62.43
C LEU A 152 -68.22 57.40 -61.75
N MET A 153 -69.52 57.70 -61.82
CA MET A 153 -70.47 56.60 -61.91
C MET A 153 -70.03 55.78 -63.11
N ASP A 154 -69.37 54.66 -62.84
CA ASP A 154 -69.14 53.60 -63.79
C ASP A 154 -70.44 53.41 -64.57
N ASP A 155 -70.38 53.64 -65.89
CA ASP A 155 -71.52 53.45 -66.76
C ASP A 155 -72.02 52.02 -66.52
N VAL A 156 -73.12 51.90 -65.78
CA VAL A 156 -73.67 50.63 -65.30
C VAL A 156 -73.95 49.68 -66.48
N LEU A 157 -74.07 50.27 -67.67
CA LEU A 157 -74.37 49.67 -68.94
C LEU A 157 -73.12 49.75 -69.84
N PRO A 158 -72.64 48.62 -70.38
CA PRO A 158 -71.59 48.62 -71.39
C PRO A 158 -72.02 49.50 -72.56
N GLN A 159 -71.07 50.10 -73.28
CA GLN A 159 -71.33 50.94 -74.46
C GLN A 159 -72.20 50.23 -75.54
N ALA A 160 -72.25 48.89 -75.53
CA ALA A 160 -73.14 48.06 -76.35
C ALA A 160 -74.64 48.11 -75.96
N ALA A 161 -74.98 48.70 -74.81
CA ALA A 161 -76.35 48.86 -74.30
C ALA A 161 -76.87 50.31 -74.42
N GLU A 162 -76.05 51.26 -74.87
CA GLU A 162 -76.51 52.58 -75.33
C GLU A 162 -77.37 52.42 -76.59
N GLY A 163 -78.69 52.35 -76.42
CA GLY A 163 -79.65 52.17 -77.51
C GLY A 163 -80.62 50.99 -77.33
N MET A 164 -80.51 50.21 -76.25
CA MET A 164 -81.50 49.19 -75.91
C MET A 164 -82.79 49.81 -75.35
N GLY A 165 -83.96 49.33 -75.79
CA GLY A 165 -85.25 49.69 -75.19
C GLY A 165 -85.33 49.26 -73.71
N SER A 166 -86.12 49.95 -72.89
CA SER A 166 -86.18 49.78 -71.43
C SER A 166 -86.35 48.32 -70.97
N GLU A 167 -87.11 47.51 -71.71
CA GLU A 167 -87.32 46.09 -71.41
C GLU A 167 -86.04 45.24 -71.61
N ALA A 168 -85.26 45.52 -72.65
CA ALA A 168 -83.99 44.82 -72.91
C ALA A 168 -82.93 45.18 -71.85
N THR A 169 -82.87 46.45 -71.45
CA THR A 169 -82.02 46.93 -70.35
C THR A 169 -82.36 46.25 -69.02
N ILE A 170 -83.65 46.08 -68.69
CA ILE A 170 -84.08 45.37 -67.47
C ILE A 170 -83.66 43.88 -67.50
N ARG A 171 -83.77 43.21 -68.65
CA ARG A 171 -83.33 41.80 -68.79
C ARG A 171 -81.81 41.67 -68.62
N PHE A 172 -81.03 42.57 -69.20
CA PHE A 172 -79.57 42.62 -69.04
C PHE A 172 -79.16 42.84 -67.58
N LEU A 173 -79.76 43.83 -66.90
CA LEU A 173 -79.47 44.12 -65.49
C LEU A 173 -79.85 42.94 -64.57
N LYS A 174 -80.96 42.25 -64.84
CA LYS A 174 -81.33 41.03 -64.10
C LYS A 174 -80.32 39.90 -64.31
N ALA A 175 -79.82 39.72 -65.54
CA ALA A 175 -78.78 38.74 -65.82
C ALA A 175 -77.46 39.08 -65.11
N LYS A 176 -77.03 40.36 -65.15
CA LYS A 176 -75.84 40.84 -64.43
C LYS A 176 -75.98 40.66 -62.91
N LEU A 177 -77.15 40.99 -62.34
CA LEU A 177 -77.44 40.77 -60.92
C LEU A 177 -77.36 39.29 -60.56
N ARG A 178 -77.90 38.40 -61.41
CA ARG A 178 -77.80 36.96 -61.19
C ARG A 178 -76.36 36.45 -61.24
N VAL A 179 -75.58 36.87 -62.23
CA VAL A 179 -74.14 36.53 -62.32
C VAL A 179 -73.40 37.04 -61.08
N MET A 180 -73.62 38.30 -60.69
CA MET A 180 -73.01 38.88 -59.48
C MET A 180 -73.45 38.15 -58.20
N GLN A 181 -74.70 37.68 -58.12
CA GLN A 181 -75.17 36.87 -56.98
C GLN A 181 -74.49 35.50 -56.96
N GLU A 182 -74.37 34.83 -58.11
CA GLU A 182 -73.65 33.55 -58.24
C GLU A 182 -72.15 33.71 -57.92
N GLU A 183 -71.52 34.81 -58.34
CA GLU A 183 -70.13 35.16 -57.98
C GLU A 183 -69.97 35.45 -56.48
N LEU A 184 -70.92 36.17 -55.86
CA LEU A 184 -70.92 36.44 -54.42
C LEU A 184 -71.09 35.16 -53.61
N ASP A 185 -72.02 34.28 -54.01
CA ASP A 185 -72.24 32.98 -53.37
C ASP A 185 -71.01 32.07 -53.54
N SER A 186 -70.39 32.06 -54.72
CA SER A 186 -69.14 31.33 -54.98
C SER A 186 -67.99 31.87 -54.12
N LEU A 187 -67.82 33.19 -54.03
CA LEU A 187 -66.80 33.82 -53.20
C LEU A 187 -67.04 33.55 -51.72
N SER A 188 -68.30 33.58 -51.27
CA SER A 188 -68.69 33.22 -49.90
C SER A 188 -68.32 31.77 -49.59
N GLN A 189 -68.58 30.83 -50.51
CA GLN A 189 -68.18 29.44 -50.34
C GLN A 189 -66.66 29.28 -50.29
N GLU A 190 -65.91 29.98 -51.14
CA GLU A 190 -64.45 29.96 -51.13
C GLU A 190 -63.89 30.57 -49.82
N CYS A 191 -64.47 31.66 -49.33
CA CYS A 191 -64.13 32.25 -48.04
C CYS A 191 -64.37 31.26 -46.89
N ASN A 192 -65.51 30.57 -46.87
CA ASN A 192 -65.80 29.55 -45.86
C ASN A 192 -64.82 28.37 -45.94
N GLN A 193 -64.47 27.91 -47.13
CA GLN A 193 -63.47 26.85 -47.31
C GLN A 193 -62.08 27.27 -46.82
N LYS A 194 -61.68 28.52 -47.11
CA LYS A 194 -60.43 29.09 -46.61
C LYS A 194 -60.44 29.23 -45.10
N GLU A 195 -61.56 29.63 -44.49
CA GLU A 195 -61.72 29.72 -43.05
C GLU A 195 -61.58 28.35 -42.38
N GLU A 196 -62.26 27.32 -42.91
CA GLU A 196 -62.11 25.95 -42.42
C GLU A 196 -60.67 25.43 -42.55
N ALA A 197 -60.00 25.73 -43.66
CA ALA A 197 -58.59 25.38 -43.84
C ALA A 197 -57.69 26.13 -42.85
N ASN A 198 -57.97 27.41 -42.58
CA ASN A 198 -57.26 28.22 -41.61
C ASN A 198 -57.38 27.62 -40.20
N ILE A 199 -58.60 27.31 -39.76
CA ILE A 199 -58.85 26.65 -38.47
C ILE A 199 -58.07 25.33 -38.34
N LYS A 200 -58.05 24.50 -39.39
CA LYS A 200 -57.28 23.24 -39.41
C LYS A 200 -55.78 23.48 -39.30
N LEU A 201 -55.25 24.46 -40.04
CA LEU A 201 -53.83 24.83 -39.98
C LEU A 201 -53.45 25.40 -38.61
N THR A 202 -54.27 26.26 -38.01
CA THR A 202 -54.05 26.79 -36.66
C THR A 202 -54.06 25.67 -35.62
N SER A 203 -55.00 24.72 -35.71
CA SER A 203 -55.00 23.54 -34.83
C SER A 203 -53.72 22.73 -35.00
N ARG A 204 -53.26 22.54 -36.24
CA ARG A 204 -52.04 21.79 -36.53
C ARG A 204 -50.78 22.49 -36.01
N ILE A 205 -50.71 23.81 -36.13
CA ILE A 205 -49.61 24.61 -35.55
C ILE A 205 -49.56 24.41 -34.04
N LYS A 206 -50.70 24.52 -33.36
CA LYS A 206 -50.78 24.33 -31.91
C LYS A 206 -50.34 22.93 -31.48
N GLU A 207 -50.78 21.88 -32.18
CA GLU A 207 -50.33 20.50 -31.92
C GLU A 207 -48.81 20.35 -32.06
N LEU A 208 -48.21 20.98 -33.09
CA LEU A 208 -46.77 20.94 -33.31
C LEU A 208 -45.99 21.73 -32.27
N GLU A 209 -46.51 22.88 -31.81
CA GLU A 209 -45.92 23.68 -30.72
C GLU A 209 -45.95 22.92 -29.39
N ASP A 210 -47.07 22.27 -29.05
CA ASP A 210 -47.20 21.44 -27.85
C ASP A 210 -46.23 20.25 -27.88
N GLU A 211 -46.11 19.60 -29.04
CA GLU A 211 -45.19 18.48 -29.26
C GLU A 211 -43.71 18.94 -29.21
N GLN A 212 -43.39 20.10 -29.81
CA GLN A 212 -42.06 20.72 -29.69
C GLN A 212 -41.71 21.00 -28.23
N GLY A 213 -42.66 21.52 -27.44
CA GLY A 213 -42.48 21.75 -26.01
C GLY A 213 -42.22 20.45 -25.24
N ARG A 214 -42.94 19.38 -25.55
CA ARG A 214 -42.76 18.05 -24.95
C ARG A 214 -41.39 17.44 -25.30
N LEU A 215 -41.00 17.51 -26.57
CA LEU A 215 -39.71 17.05 -27.06
C LEU A 215 -38.56 17.83 -26.41
N ASN A 216 -38.68 19.15 -26.30
CA ASN A 216 -37.66 19.99 -25.69
C ASN A 216 -37.43 19.66 -24.19
N ARG A 217 -38.52 19.43 -23.42
CA ARG A 217 -38.40 18.97 -22.02
C ARG A 217 -37.71 17.60 -21.94
N THR A 218 -38.05 16.68 -22.84
CA THR A 218 -37.42 15.35 -22.88
C THR A 218 -35.93 15.45 -23.22
N HIS A 219 -35.58 16.28 -24.20
CA HIS A 219 -34.20 16.57 -24.57
C HIS A 219 -33.40 17.14 -23.38
N GLN A 220 -33.94 18.15 -22.68
CA GLN A 220 -33.28 18.72 -21.50
C GLN A 220 -33.06 17.69 -20.37
N ASN A 221 -34.04 16.81 -20.15
CA ASN A 221 -33.91 15.71 -19.18
C ASN A 221 -32.81 14.72 -19.59
N GLN A 222 -32.77 14.32 -20.86
CA GLN A 222 -31.74 13.41 -21.39
C GLN A 222 -30.34 14.04 -21.33
N VAL A 223 -30.20 15.32 -21.69
CA VAL A 223 -28.94 16.06 -21.57
C VAL A 223 -28.44 16.06 -20.12
N SER A 224 -29.32 16.39 -19.17
CA SER A 224 -28.99 16.36 -17.74
C SER A 224 -28.57 14.96 -17.26
N GLN A 225 -29.18 13.91 -17.81
CA GLN A 225 -28.86 12.53 -17.47
C GLN A 225 -27.51 12.09 -18.06
N ILE A 226 -27.21 12.48 -19.30
CA ILE A 226 -25.91 12.25 -19.93
C ILE A 226 -24.80 12.92 -19.12
N GLU A 227 -24.99 14.15 -18.65
CA GLU A 227 -24.01 14.84 -17.81
C GLU A 227 -23.77 14.12 -16.48
N LYS A 228 -24.82 13.60 -15.85
CA LYS A 228 -24.69 12.80 -14.62
C LYS A 228 -23.89 11.52 -14.87
N TYR A 229 -24.21 10.77 -15.93
CA TYR A 229 -23.47 9.55 -16.26
C TYR A 229 -22.02 9.82 -16.66
N LYS A 230 -21.74 10.92 -17.36
CA LYS A 230 -20.37 11.36 -17.65
C LYS A 230 -19.58 11.63 -16.37
N LYS A 231 -20.16 12.35 -15.40
CA LYS A 231 -19.52 12.60 -14.09
C LYS A 231 -19.24 11.29 -13.34
N LEU A 232 -20.22 10.39 -13.26
CA LEU A 232 -20.05 9.08 -12.62
C LEU A 232 -18.95 8.23 -13.29
N ALA A 233 -18.91 8.23 -14.63
CA ALA A 233 -17.87 7.51 -15.37
C ALA A 233 -16.47 8.10 -15.12
N GLU A 234 -16.33 9.43 -15.08
CA GLU A 234 -15.06 10.07 -14.75
C GLU A 234 -14.62 9.79 -13.30
N GLU A 235 -15.53 9.80 -12.34
CA GLU A 235 -15.24 9.45 -10.94
C GLU A 235 -14.82 7.98 -10.80
N ALA A 236 -15.54 7.06 -11.45
CA ALA A 236 -15.17 5.65 -11.50
C ALA A 236 -13.78 5.44 -12.13
N LYS A 237 -13.49 6.15 -13.23
CA LYS A 237 -12.17 6.13 -13.86
C LYS A 237 -11.07 6.64 -12.92
N ARG A 238 -11.27 7.79 -12.26
CA ARG A 238 -10.31 8.33 -11.29
C ARG A 238 -10.06 7.36 -10.14
N LYS A 239 -11.09 6.66 -9.65
CA LYS A 239 -10.96 5.63 -8.62
C LYS A 239 -10.17 4.43 -9.13
N SER A 240 -10.43 3.97 -10.36
CA SER A 240 -9.67 2.89 -11.01
C SER A 240 -8.19 3.24 -11.14
N ASP A 241 -7.88 4.42 -11.69
CA ASP A 241 -6.51 4.91 -11.86
C ASP A 241 -5.78 5.01 -10.48
N GLY A 242 -6.50 5.45 -9.44
CA GLY A 242 -6.00 5.48 -8.07
C GLY A 242 -5.65 4.09 -7.52
N MET A 243 -6.53 3.11 -7.72
CA MET A 243 -6.30 1.72 -7.29
C MET A 243 -5.16 1.07 -8.09
N GLU A 244 -5.05 1.31 -9.40
CA GLU A 244 -3.94 0.82 -10.21
C GLU A 244 -2.58 1.38 -9.75
N SER A 245 -2.54 2.65 -9.37
CA SER A 245 -1.35 3.28 -8.79
C SER A 245 -0.95 2.61 -7.46
N GLN A 246 -1.91 2.36 -6.56
CA GLN A 246 -1.67 1.65 -5.31
C GLN A 246 -1.20 0.21 -5.52
N LEU A 247 -1.83 -0.55 -6.43
CA LEU A 247 -1.40 -1.90 -6.80
C LEU A 247 0.02 -1.90 -7.34
N THR A 248 0.37 -0.92 -8.16
CA THR A 248 1.73 -0.76 -8.69
C THR A 248 2.74 -0.43 -7.57
N GLY A 249 2.36 0.44 -6.63
CA GLY A 249 3.16 0.75 -5.44
C GLY A 249 3.42 -0.48 -4.58
N LEU A 250 2.35 -1.20 -4.20
CA LEU A 250 2.43 -2.42 -3.39
C LEU A 250 3.24 -3.53 -4.07
N ARG A 251 3.13 -3.70 -5.40
CA ARG A 251 3.96 -4.66 -6.13
C ARG A 251 5.46 -4.33 -6.04
N LYS A 252 5.82 -3.05 -6.14
CA LYS A 252 7.22 -2.59 -6.00
C LYS A 252 7.74 -2.79 -4.57
N GLU A 253 6.91 -2.49 -3.57
CA GLU A 253 7.26 -2.72 -2.16
C GLU A 253 7.44 -4.21 -1.86
N MET A 254 6.55 -5.07 -2.36
CA MET A 254 6.67 -6.52 -2.24
C MET A 254 7.98 -7.03 -2.86
N GLU A 255 8.35 -6.54 -4.04
CA GLU A 255 9.61 -6.91 -4.69
C GLU A 255 10.84 -6.42 -3.89
N SER A 256 10.77 -5.20 -3.35
CA SER A 256 11.80 -4.64 -2.46
C SER A 256 11.98 -5.46 -1.19
N ILE A 257 10.88 -5.82 -0.53
CA ILE A 257 10.88 -6.68 0.67
C ILE A 257 11.48 -8.05 0.33
N LYS A 258 11.07 -8.67 -0.78
CA LYS A 258 11.61 -9.96 -1.21
C LYS A 258 13.12 -9.94 -1.47
N ARG A 259 13.62 -8.86 -2.09
CA ARG A 259 15.07 -8.66 -2.27
C ARG A 259 15.80 -8.51 -0.94
N THR A 260 15.25 -7.72 -0.02
CA THR A 260 15.81 -7.49 1.31
C THR A 260 15.80 -8.77 2.15
N GLN A 261 14.72 -9.55 2.09
CA GLN A 261 14.60 -10.85 2.76
C GLN A 261 15.65 -11.84 2.24
N LYS A 262 15.87 -11.91 0.92
CA LYS A 262 16.90 -12.78 0.34
C LYS A 262 18.31 -12.38 0.79
N ALA A 263 18.60 -11.08 0.81
CA ALA A 263 19.87 -10.56 1.32
C ALA A 263 20.06 -10.89 2.81
N SER A 264 19.03 -10.64 3.63
CA SER A 264 19.02 -10.95 5.06
C SER A 264 19.20 -12.44 5.33
N ALA A 265 18.51 -13.32 4.60
CA ALA A 265 18.65 -14.77 4.71
C ALA A 265 20.08 -15.23 4.37
N SER A 266 20.69 -14.66 3.33
CA SER A 266 22.10 -14.93 2.99
C SER A 266 23.05 -14.47 4.09
N THR A 267 22.84 -13.29 4.66
CA THR A 267 23.64 -12.79 5.79
C THR A 267 23.46 -13.68 7.02
N HIS A 268 22.24 -14.09 7.32
CA HIS A 268 21.92 -14.96 8.45
C HIS A 268 22.62 -16.31 8.33
N SER A 269 22.52 -16.97 7.17
CA SER A 269 23.23 -18.22 6.88
C SER A 269 24.75 -18.06 7.03
N ALA A 270 25.33 -16.96 6.54
CA ALA A 270 26.76 -16.69 6.71
C ALA A 270 27.15 -16.50 8.19
N THR A 271 26.30 -15.84 9.00
CA THR A 271 26.54 -15.70 10.44
C THR A 271 26.40 -17.02 11.19
N GLU A 272 25.44 -17.86 10.79
CA GLU A 272 25.23 -19.19 11.37
C GLU A 272 26.42 -20.12 11.11
N VAL A 273 26.97 -20.11 9.90
CA VAL A 273 28.20 -20.87 9.58
C VAL A 273 29.39 -20.41 10.43
N ARG A 274 29.58 -19.09 10.60
CA ARG A 274 30.64 -18.56 11.48
C ARG A 274 30.44 -18.94 12.94
N LEU A 275 29.19 -18.90 13.41
CA LEU A 275 28.82 -19.31 14.77
C LEU A 275 29.14 -20.79 14.98
N ASN A 276 28.71 -21.67 14.08
CA ASN A 276 28.97 -23.11 14.18
C ASN A 276 30.47 -23.40 14.21
N ARG A 277 31.26 -22.75 13.34
CA ARG A 277 32.72 -22.87 13.37
C ARG A 277 33.31 -22.42 14.72
N ALA A 278 32.85 -21.30 15.27
CA ALA A 278 33.30 -20.84 16.58
C ALA A 278 32.93 -21.82 17.70
N LEU A 279 31.75 -22.43 17.64
CA LEU A 279 31.31 -23.46 18.58
C LEU A 279 32.17 -24.72 18.48
N GLU A 280 32.49 -25.19 17.27
CA GLU A 280 33.41 -26.31 17.05
C GLU A 280 34.81 -26.03 17.59
N GLU A 281 35.34 -24.81 17.38
CA GLU A 281 36.62 -24.39 17.92
C GLU A 281 36.62 -24.35 19.46
N ILE A 282 35.53 -23.86 20.07
CA ILE A 282 35.35 -23.89 21.53
C ILE A 282 35.36 -25.33 22.05
N GLU A 283 34.63 -26.24 21.40
CA GLU A 283 34.55 -27.63 21.83
C GLU A 283 35.89 -28.36 21.70
N LYS A 284 36.64 -28.04 20.63
CA LYS A 284 38.03 -28.49 20.45
C LYS A 284 38.93 -28.01 21.59
N TYR A 285 38.88 -26.73 21.95
CA TYR A 285 39.70 -26.20 23.05
C TYR A 285 39.31 -26.77 24.41
N LYS A 286 38.02 -26.97 24.68
CA LYS A 286 37.57 -27.67 25.90
C LYS A 286 38.11 -29.09 25.98
N SER A 287 38.03 -29.84 24.88
CA SER A 287 38.56 -31.20 24.78
C SER A 287 40.08 -31.24 24.98
N GLN A 288 40.82 -30.31 24.37
CA GLN A 288 42.26 -30.18 24.57
C GLN A 288 42.62 -29.83 26.02
N LEU A 289 41.88 -28.91 26.64
CA LEU A 289 42.07 -28.53 28.03
C LEU A 289 41.82 -29.71 28.98
N GLN A 290 40.76 -30.48 28.76
CA GLN A 290 40.52 -31.69 29.55
C GLN A 290 41.64 -32.72 29.39
N ARG A 291 42.09 -32.97 28.16
CA ARG A 291 43.23 -33.87 27.90
C ARG A 291 44.51 -33.39 28.59
N ALA A 292 44.81 -32.10 28.52
CA ALA A 292 45.98 -31.52 29.18
C ALA A 292 45.90 -31.65 30.71
N LYS A 293 44.73 -31.41 31.30
CA LYS A 293 44.50 -31.60 32.75
C LYS A 293 44.68 -33.06 33.17
N LEU A 294 44.13 -34.01 32.40
CA LEU A 294 44.27 -35.43 32.68
C LEU A 294 45.74 -35.89 32.56
N SER A 295 46.41 -35.50 31.48
CA SER A 295 47.83 -35.82 31.27
C SER A 295 48.73 -35.22 32.35
N SER A 296 48.49 -33.97 32.75
CA SER A 296 49.24 -33.32 33.84
C SER A 296 49.03 -34.03 35.18
N ARG A 297 47.79 -34.44 35.49
CA ARG A 297 47.48 -35.20 36.70
C ARG A 297 48.14 -36.58 36.68
N GLU A 298 48.05 -37.31 35.57
CA GLU A 298 48.67 -38.63 35.42
C GLU A 298 50.21 -38.55 35.52
N SER A 299 50.83 -37.56 34.89
CA SER A 299 52.26 -37.29 35.04
C SER A 299 52.63 -37.03 36.50
N SER A 300 51.89 -36.14 37.19
CA SER A 300 52.15 -35.83 38.59
C SER A 300 51.98 -37.05 39.50
N ASP A 301 50.96 -37.88 39.26
CA ASP A 301 50.71 -39.10 40.02
C ASP A 301 51.79 -40.17 39.75
N SER A 302 52.26 -40.29 38.50
CA SER A 302 53.40 -41.15 38.14
C SER A 302 54.69 -40.69 38.83
N ASP A 303 54.99 -39.39 38.80
CA ASP A 303 56.17 -38.82 39.46
C ASP A 303 56.12 -39.00 40.97
N LYS A 304 54.95 -38.84 41.60
CA LYS A 304 54.77 -39.15 43.03
C LYS A 304 55.07 -40.61 43.33
N ARG A 305 54.50 -41.56 42.58
CA ARG A 305 54.76 -42.99 42.75
C ARG A 305 56.24 -43.33 42.58
N ARG A 306 56.90 -42.76 41.55
CA ARG A 306 58.33 -42.93 41.32
C ARG A 306 59.17 -42.36 42.47
N ASN A 307 58.81 -41.18 42.97
CA ASN A 307 59.50 -40.56 44.10
C ASN A 307 59.32 -41.39 45.39
N GLU A 308 58.11 -41.89 45.66
CA GLU A 308 57.85 -42.80 46.79
C GLU A 308 58.67 -44.10 46.68
N GLN A 309 58.75 -44.69 45.49
CA GLN A 309 59.57 -45.88 45.24
C GLN A 309 61.06 -45.61 45.46
N LEU A 310 61.58 -44.51 44.92
CA LEU A 310 62.96 -44.10 45.12
C LEU A 310 63.25 -43.81 46.60
N GLN A 311 62.34 -43.15 47.33
CA GLN A 311 62.50 -42.92 48.77
C GLN A 311 62.53 -44.22 49.56
N ALA A 312 61.67 -45.19 49.23
CA ALA A 312 61.66 -46.50 49.89
C ALA A 312 62.97 -47.26 49.65
N GLU A 313 63.48 -47.24 48.42
CA GLU A 313 64.76 -47.85 48.08
C GLU A 313 65.94 -47.14 48.78
N ASN A 314 65.94 -45.80 48.81
CA ASN A 314 66.97 -45.03 49.47
C ASN A 314 67.04 -45.34 50.97
N ARG A 315 65.87 -45.42 51.65
CA ARG A 315 65.78 -45.87 53.05
C ARG A 315 66.30 -47.29 53.25
N ARG A 316 66.05 -48.20 52.29
CA ARG A 316 66.56 -49.59 52.34
C ARG A 316 68.08 -49.62 52.20
N LEU A 317 68.63 -48.88 51.24
CA LEU A 317 70.07 -48.76 51.01
C LEU A 317 70.79 -48.13 52.21
N GLU A 318 70.21 -47.11 52.84
CA GLU A 318 70.74 -46.53 54.08
C GLU A 318 70.80 -47.54 55.23
N LYS A 319 69.75 -48.37 55.40
CA LYS A 319 69.75 -49.46 56.39
C LYS A 319 70.87 -50.45 56.12
N GLN A 320 70.98 -50.94 54.87
CA GLN A 320 72.03 -51.88 54.48
C GLN A 320 73.44 -51.30 54.67
N LYS A 321 73.64 -50.02 54.31
CA LYS A 321 74.89 -49.29 54.56
C LYS A 321 75.19 -49.23 56.06
N ASN A 322 74.20 -48.89 56.89
CA ASN A 322 74.39 -48.80 58.35
C ASN A 322 74.72 -50.16 58.98
N GLU A 323 74.06 -51.22 58.54
CA GLU A 323 74.36 -52.60 58.95
C GLU A 323 75.78 -53.01 58.55
N LEU A 324 76.19 -52.72 57.31
CA LEU A 324 77.54 -52.98 56.84
C LEU A 324 78.60 -52.19 57.62
N MET A 325 78.36 -50.89 57.86
CA MET A 325 79.23 -50.05 58.68
C MET A 325 79.33 -50.54 60.12
N ALA A 326 78.22 -51.02 60.70
CA ALA A 326 78.24 -51.63 62.03
C ALA A 326 79.03 -52.94 62.03
N GLY A 327 78.91 -53.76 60.98
CA GLY A 327 79.73 -54.96 60.75
C GLY A 327 81.22 -54.64 60.71
N PHE A 328 81.64 -53.67 59.90
CA PHE A 328 83.04 -53.24 59.84
C PHE A 328 83.55 -52.73 61.20
N LYS A 329 82.76 -51.95 61.94
CA LYS A 329 83.15 -51.49 63.29
C LYS A 329 83.35 -52.66 64.26
N LYS A 330 82.50 -53.68 64.20
CA LYS A 330 82.67 -54.90 65.02
C LYS A 330 83.92 -55.68 64.62
N GLN A 331 84.18 -55.83 63.32
CA GLN A 331 85.39 -56.48 62.81
C GLN A 331 86.67 -55.75 63.25
N LEU A 332 86.69 -54.41 63.18
CA LEU A 332 87.79 -53.59 63.70
C LEU A 332 88.06 -53.86 65.19
N LYS A 333 87.02 -53.86 66.03
CA LYS A 333 87.16 -54.19 67.46
C LYS A 333 87.66 -55.61 67.69
N LEU A 334 87.19 -56.58 66.89
CA LEU A 334 87.65 -57.96 66.96
C LEU A 334 89.14 -58.06 66.61
N ILE A 335 89.60 -57.35 65.57
CA ILE A 335 91.01 -57.26 65.21
C ILE A 335 91.84 -56.72 66.39
N ASP A 336 91.37 -55.68 67.07
CA ASP A 336 92.08 -55.11 68.23
C ASP A 336 92.18 -56.12 69.39
N VAL A 337 91.10 -56.84 69.69
CA VAL A 337 91.10 -57.90 70.71
C VAL A 337 92.05 -59.04 70.33
N LEU A 338 91.99 -59.52 69.08
CA LEU A 338 92.85 -60.59 68.59
C LEU A 338 94.32 -60.19 68.59
N LYS A 339 94.66 -58.94 68.24
CA LYS A 339 96.03 -58.41 68.35
C LYS A 339 96.52 -58.42 69.79
N ARG A 340 95.68 -58.00 70.74
CA ARG A 340 96.00 -58.02 72.18
C ARG A 340 96.16 -59.46 72.70
N GLN A 341 95.28 -60.36 72.32
CA GLN A 341 95.38 -61.79 72.66
C GLN A 341 96.65 -62.42 72.08
N LYS A 342 96.98 -62.14 70.82
CA LYS A 342 98.24 -62.58 70.20
C LYS A 342 99.44 -62.11 71.02
N MET A 343 99.47 -60.83 71.41
CA MET A 343 100.53 -60.27 72.26
C MET A 343 100.62 -60.98 73.62
N HIS A 344 99.49 -61.23 74.29
CA HIS A 344 99.48 -61.97 75.57
C HIS A 344 99.98 -63.42 75.42
N ILE A 345 99.58 -64.10 74.34
CA ILE A 345 100.03 -65.47 74.06
C ILE A 345 101.53 -65.50 73.74
N GLU A 346 102.03 -64.55 72.94
CA GLU A 346 103.47 -64.42 72.66
C GLU A 346 104.27 -64.15 73.93
N ALA A 347 103.79 -63.25 74.80
CA ALA A 347 104.42 -63.01 76.10
C ALA A 347 104.39 -64.27 77.00
N ALA A 348 103.28 -65.00 77.05
CA ALA A 348 103.17 -66.24 77.81
C ALA A 348 104.09 -67.35 77.27
N LYS A 349 104.24 -67.47 75.94
CA LYS A 349 105.21 -68.39 75.32
C LYS A 349 106.65 -68.03 75.63
N MET A 350 106.99 -66.73 75.61
CA MET A 350 108.33 -66.27 76.01
C MET A 350 108.58 -66.57 77.49
N LEU A 351 107.58 -66.38 78.36
CA LEU A 351 107.64 -66.76 79.77
C LEU A 351 107.81 -68.27 79.97
N SER A 352 107.04 -69.11 79.28
CA SER A 352 107.18 -70.57 79.38
C SER A 352 108.54 -71.04 78.88
N PHE A 353 109.08 -70.42 77.83
CA PHE A 353 110.46 -70.70 77.38
C PHE A 353 111.49 -70.33 78.45
N THR A 354 111.34 -69.17 79.10
CA THR A 354 112.23 -68.80 80.22
C THR A 354 112.08 -69.72 81.43
N GLU A 355 110.86 -70.21 81.71
CA GLU A 355 110.59 -71.15 82.80
C GLU A 355 111.19 -72.54 82.51
N GLU A 356 111.03 -73.06 81.28
CA GLU A 356 111.65 -74.31 80.84
C GLU A 356 113.19 -74.25 80.92
N GLU A 357 113.80 -73.16 80.46
CA GLU A 357 115.26 -72.98 80.57
C GLU A 357 115.72 -72.85 82.03
N PHE A 358 114.91 -72.22 82.90
CA PHE A 358 115.18 -72.13 84.34
C PHE A 358 115.07 -73.51 85.03
N VAL A 359 114.06 -74.32 84.68
CA VAL A 359 113.90 -75.69 85.20
C VAL A 359 115.05 -76.59 84.73
N LYS A 360 115.46 -76.52 83.46
CA LYS A 360 116.65 -77.26 82.98
C LYS A 360 117.92 -76.86 83.74
N ALA A 361 118.09 -75.58 84.04
CA ALA A 361 119.22 -75.11 84.85
C ALA A 361 119.19 -75.65 86.30
N LEU A 362 118.00 -75.93 86.85
CA LEU A 362 117.82 -76.59 88.16
C LEU A 362 118.05 -78.10 88.09
N GLU A 363 117.61 -78.79 87.02
CA GLU A 363 117.84 -80.23 86.81
C GLU A 363 119.31 -80.57 86.54
N TRP A 364 120.13 -79.63 86.05
CA TRP A 364 121.60 -79.77 85.98
C TRP A 364 122.31 -79.70 87.34
N GLY A 365 121.56 -79.44 88.43
CA GLY A 365 122.05 -79.41 89.81
C GLY A 365 121.79 -80.67 90.65
N SER A 366 121.23 -81.74 90.06
CA SER A 366 121.17 -83.12 90.63
C SER A 366 121.82 -84.10 89.66
#